data_AF-A0A2V6GJ72-F1
#
_entry.id   AF-A0A2V6GJ72-F1
#
_cell.length_a   1.000
_cell.length_b   1.000
_cell.length_c   1.000
_cell.angle_alpha   90.00
_cell.angle_beta   90.00
_cell.angle_gamma   90.00
#
_symmetry.space_group_name_H-M   'P 1'
#
loop_
_entity.id
_entity.type
_entity.pdbx_description
1 polymer ?
#
loop_
_entity_poly.entity_id
_entity_poly.type
_entity_poly.pdbx_seq_one_letter_code
_entity_poly.pdbx_strand_id
1 'polypeptide(L)'
;MRDLGFISREQCAAARAEKIAVGSRQNAQGQTYAVDYIRQQVIAAVGWDRAINEGYRIHTTIDVNLQRAAEDSLKAHLEQAEQHPNYNHQTYAHYAASFRKAKASGKMAEQPAPEYLQGAAIGLDNATGDILVLVGGRDFEHNQFNRALQARRPAGTAMLPFVYATAFERGMYPGSVVEDSPLDNRAVMIGGTTGILGEWGPEDADNQYEGRMTARQALVKSKNGATVRIGMDAGVEAVLQLCSSAGIRSP
;
A
#
# COMPACT_ATOMS: atom_id res chain seq x y z
N MET A 1 -35.06 -3.79 -42.62
CA MET A 1 -34.59 -2.76 -43.57
C MET A 1 -34.71 -3.19 -45.02
N ARG A 2 -34.06 -4.28 -45.46
CA ARG A 2 -34.16 -4.77 -46.86
C ARG A 2 -35.60 -5.03 -47.31
N ASP A 3 -36.38 -5.81 -46.55
CA ASP A 3 -37.74 -6.20 -46.93
C ASP A 3 -38.74 -5.02 -46.91
N LEU A 4 -38.33 -3.90 -46.29
CA LEU A 4 -39.07 -2.64 -46.25
C LEU A 4 -38.52 -1.61 -47.26
N GLY A 5 -37.57 -2.00 -48.11
CA GLY A 5 -37.01 -1.14 -49.16
C GLY A 5 -35.98 -0.10 -48.69
N PHE A 6 -35.61 -0.06 -47.41
CA PHE A 6 -34.69 0.95 -46.88
C PHE A 6 -33.21 0.77 -47.28
N ILE A 7 -32.82 -0.44 -47.70
CA ILE A 7 -31.46 -0.74 -48.17
C ILE A 7 -31.50 -1.69 -49.36
N SER A 8 -30.55 -1.53 -50.29
CA SER A 8 -30.42 -2.39 -51.46
C SER A 8 -29.93 -3.80 -51.09
N ARG A 9 -30.06 -4.74 -52.02
CA ARG A 9 -29.56 -6.12 -51.85
C ARG A 9 -28.04 -6.14 -51.66
N GLU A 10 -27.32 -5.29 -52.40
CA GLU A 10 -25.86 -5.13 -52.27
C GLU A 10 -25.48 -4.52 -50.93
N GLN A 11 -26.16 -3.47 -50.47
CA GLN A 11 -25.91 -2.87 -49.15
C GLN A 11 -26.16 -3.88 -48.02
N CYS A 12 -27.21 -4.71 -48.14
CA CYS A 12 -27.48 -5.78 -47.18
C CYS A 12 -26.39 -6.86 -47.19
N ALA A 13 -25.89 -7.24 -48.37
CA ALA A 13 -24.80 -8.21 -48.48
C ALA A 13 -23.48 -7.66 -47.92
N ALA A 14 -23.15 -6.40 -48.23
CA ALA A 14 -21.97 -5.70 -47.73
C ALA A 14 -22.00 -5.56 -46.20
N ALA A 15 -23.11 -5.09 -45.63
CA ALA A 15 -23.28 -4.95 -44.18
C ALA A 15 -23.25 -6.30 -43.43
N ARG A 16 -23.70 -7.39 -44.06
CA ARG A 16 -23.57 -8.75 -43.49
C ARG A 16 -22.16 -9.30 -43.55
N ALA A 17 -21.37 -8.89 -44.55
CA ALA A 17 -19.99 -9.30 -44.71
C ALA A 17 -19.02 -8.46 -43.85
N GLU A 18 -19.46 -7.29 -43.41
CA GLU A 18 -18.70 -6.41 -42.53
C GLU A 18 -18.51 -7.07 -41.15
N LYS A 19 -17.24 -7.22 -40.74
CA LYS A 19 -16.93 -7.67 -39.39
C LYS A 19 -17.26 -6.55 -38.41
N ILE A 20 -18.13 -6.83 -37.45
CA ILE A 20 -18.46 -5.89 -36.38
C ILE A 20 -17.16 -5.54 -35.63
N ALA A 21 -16.72 -4.29 -35.76
CA ALA A 21 -15.67 -3.74 -34.94
C ALA A 21 -16.30 -3.26 -33.62
N VAL A 22 -16.14 -4.05 -32.56
CA VAL A 22 -16.51 -3.58 -31.21
C VAL A 22 -15.41 -2.64 -30.75
N GLY A 23 -15.65 -1.34 -30.82
CA GLY A 23 -14.76 -0.37 -30.19
C GLY A 23 -14.75 -0.60 -28.68
N SER A 24 -13.58 -0.79 -28.07
CA SER A 24 -13.52 -0.78 -26.61
C SER A 24 -13.80 0.65 -26.16
N ARG A 25 -14.90 0.87 -25.44
CA ARG A 25 -15.10 2.10 -24.68
C ARG A 25 -14.04 2.11 -23.57
N GLN A 26 -12.88 2.70 -23.87
CA GLN A 26 -11.89 3.00 -22.84
C GLN A 26 -12.38 4.28 -22.16
N ASN A 27 -12.61 4.21 -20.85
CA ASN A 27 -12.83 5.42 -20.07
C ASN A 27 -11.58 6.31 -20.22
N ALA A 28 -11.76 7.54 -20.68
CA ALA A 28 -10.67 8.48 -20.96
C ALA A 28 -9.89 8.88 -19.70
N GLN A 29 -10.50 8.73 -18.52
CA GLN A 29 -9.81 8.76 -17.23
C GLN A 29 -9.35 7.35 -16.91
N GLY A 30 -8.05 7.09 -17.13
CA GLY A 30 -7.42 5.83 -16.75
C GLY A 30 -7.85 5.41 -15.35
N GLN A 31 -8.21 4.14 -15.19
CA GLN A 31 -8.62 3.63 -13.88
C GLN A 31 -7.41 3.68 -12.95
N THR A 32 -7.49 4.50 -11.91
CA THR A 32 -6.48 4.60 -10.84
C THR A 32 -7.07 4.08 -9.54
N TYR A 33 -6.19 3.78 -8.57
CA TYR A 33 -6.62 3.37 -7.22
C TYR A 33 -7.49 4.43 -6.55
N ALA A 34 -7.18 5.72 -6.76
CA ALA A 34 -7.99 6.82 -6.24
C ALA A 34 -9.39 6.82 -6.87
N VAL A 35 -9.49 6.73 -8.20
CA VAL A 35 -10.78 6.71 -8.91
C VAL A 35 -11.62 5.51 -8.49
N ASP A 36 -11.01 4.33 -8.36
CA ASP A 36 -11.74 3.14 -7.92
C ASP A 36 -12.25 3.27 -6.47
N TYR A 37 -11.40 3.78 -5.57
CA TYR A 37 -11.81 4.04 -4.19
C TYR A 37 -12.98 5.05 -4.12
N ILE A 38 -12.89 6.17 -4.85
CA ILE A 38 -13.95 7.18 -4.93
C ILE A 38 -15.25 6.54 -5.44
N ARG A 39 -15.17 5.73 -6.50
CA ARG A 39 -16.33 5.00 -7.05
C ARG A 39 -16.98 4.11 -6.00
N GLN A 40 -16.18 3.36 -5.23
CA GLN A 40 -16.70 2.50 -4.15
C GLN A 40 -17.37 3.32 -3.05
N GLN A 41 -16.78 4.44 -2.63
CA GLN A 41 -17.35 5.33 -1.61
C GLN A 41 -18.67 5.97 -2.07
N VAL A 42 -18.74 6.43 -3.33
CA VAL A 42 -19.97 7.00 -3.88
C VAL A 42 -21.07 5.94 -3.96
N ILE A 43 -20.76 4.73 -4.45
CA ILE A 43 -21.73 3.63 -4.48
C ILE A 43 -22.22 3.29 -3.06
N ALA A 44 -21.33 3.27 -2.07
CA ALA A 44 -21.69 3.03 -0.68
C ALA A 44 -22.61 4.13 -0.12
N ALA A 45 -22.42 5.38 -0.54
CA ALA A 45 -23.19 6.52 -0.05
C ALA A 45 -24.57 6.67 -0.71
N VAL A 46 -24.67 6.49 -2.04
CA VAL A 46 -25.93 6.77 -2.78
C VAL A 46 -26.58 5.55 -3.43
N GLY A 47 -25.94 4.38 -3.34
CA GLY A 47 -26.37 3.17 -4.05
C GLY A 47 -25.89 3.12 -5.49
N TRP A 48 -25.82 1.91 -6.06
CA TRP A 48 -25.23 1.67 -7.38
C TRP A 48 -25.98 2.37 -8.52
N ASP A 49 -27.31 2.26 -8.56
CA ASP A 49 -28.11 2.84 -9.65
C ASP A 49 -27.95 4.36 -9.73
N ARG A 50 -27.98 5.03 -8.58
CA ARG A 50 -27.84 6.49 -8.50
C ARG A 50 -26.42 6.94 -8.84
N ALA A 51 -25.43 6.25 -8.28
CA ALA A 51 -24.01 6.54 -8.52
C ALA A 51 -23.66 6.50 -10.02
N ILE A 52 -24.26 5.58 -10.78
CA ILE A 52 -23.95 5.37 -12.19
C ILE A 52 -24.83 6.21 -13.12
N ASN A 53 -26.13 6.39 -12.82
CA ASN A 53 -27.09 6.91 -13.79
C ASN A 53 -27.51 8.38 -13.57
N GLU A 54 -27.30 8.95 -12.39
CA GLU A 54 -27.81 10.31 -12.08
C GLU A 54 -26.83 11.44 -12.42
N GLY A 55 -25.63 11.12 -12.92
CA GLY A 55 -24.70 12.12 -13.47
C GLY A 55 -24.03 13.03 -12.44
N TYR A 56 -23.79 12.53 -11.22
CA TYR A 56 -23.14 13.28 -10.15
C TYR A 56 -21.77 13.85 -10.55
N ARG A 57 -21.49 15.06 -10.06
CA ARG A 57 -20.14 15.65 -10.07
C ARG A 57 -19.51 15.46 -8.69
N ILE A 58 -18.47 14.64 -8.63
CA ILE A 58 -17.78 14.31 -7.40
C ILE A 58 -16.54 15.18 -7.26
N HIS A 59 -16.54 16.05 -6.25
CA HIS A 59 -15.37 16.85 -5.87
C HIS A 59 -14.65 16.11 -4.74
N THR A 60 -13.36 15.87 -4.91
CA THR A 60 -12.54 15.13 -3.94
C THR A 60 -11.42 15.99 -3.41
N THR A 61 -10.77 15.48 -2.36
CA THR A 61 -9.62 16.09 -1.69
C THR A 61 -8.29 15.75 -2.35
N ILE A 62 -8.30 14.90 -3.37
CA ILE A 62 -7.07 14.44 -4.04
C ILE A 62 -6.41 15.63 -4.73
N ASP A 63 -5.16 15.92 -4.34
CA ASP A 63 -4.33 16.89 -5.02
C ASP A 63 -3.64 16.22 -6.21
N VAL A 64 -3.94 16.67 -7.42
CA VAL A 64 -3.44 16.06 -8.66
C VAL A 64 -1.92 16.16 -8.78
N ASN A 65 -1.30 17.23 -8.25
CA ASN A 65 0.15 17.40 -8.33
C ASN A 65 0.85 16.47 -7.35
N LEU A 66 0.35 16.39 -6.10
CA LEU A 66 0.89 15.48 -5.10
C LEU A 66 0.66 14.02 -5.51
N GLN A 67 -0.50 13.69 -6.06
CA GLN A 67 -0.82 12.36 -6.56
C GLN A 67 0.18 11.92 -7.62
N ARG A 68 0.43 12.77 -8.64
CA ARG A 68 1.41 12.47 -9.69
C ARG A 68 2.82 12.31 -9.12
N ALA A 69 3.24 13.23 -8.24
CA ALA A 69 4.56 13.15 -7.62
C ALA A 69 4.74 11.85 -6.81
N ALA A 70 3.71 11.39 -6.11
CA ALA A 70 3.74 10.15 -5.36
C ALA A 70 3.78 8.92 -6.27
N GLU A 71 2.99 8.89 -7.35
CA GLU A 71 3.01 7.82 -8.36
C GLU A 71 4.40 7.70 -9.02
N ASP A 72 4.96 8.83 -9.47
CA ASP A 72 6.27 8.90 -10.11
C ASP A 72 7.38 8.48 -9.14
N SER A 73 7.36 9.01 -7.91
CA SER A 73 8.35 8.67 -6.88
C SER A 73 8.29 7.18 -6.53
N LEU A 74 7.09 6.63 -6.29
CA LEU A 74 6.91 5.22 -5.97
C LEU A 74 7.47 4.35 -7.09
N LYS A 75 7.12 4.65 -8.34
CA LYS A 75 7.58 3.91 -9.51
C LYS A 75 9.10 3.94 -9.63
N ALA A 76 9.71 5.12 -9.49
CA ALA A 76 11.16 5.28 -9.58
C ALA A 76 11.92 4.47 -8.52
N HIS A 77 11.46 4.50 -7.27
CA HIS A 77 12.09 3.72 -6.18
C HIS A 77 11.94 2.21 -6.38
N LEU A 78 10.78 1.76 -6.86
CA LEU A 78 10.57 0.33 -7.17
C LEU A 78 11.44 -0.13 -8.34
N GLU A 79 11.59 0.70 -9.39
CA GLU A 79 12.48 0.42 -10.51
C GLU A 79 13.94 0.36 -10.07
N GLN A 80 14.38 1.29 -9.20
CA GLN A 80 15.72 1.28 -8.64
C GLN A 80 15.97 0.03 -7.79
N ALA A 81 14.99 -0.38 -6.97
CA ALA A 81 15.10 -1.58 -6.15
C ALA A 81 15.24 -2.86 -6.99
N GLU A 82 14.53 -2.96 -8.11
CA GLU A 82 14.64 -4.07 -9.05
C GLU A 82 15.99 -4.15 -9.77
N GLN A 83 16.76 -3.05 -9.83
CA GLN A 83 18.10 -3.02 -10.42
C GLN A 83 19.19 -3.49 -9.46
N HIS A 84 18.86 -3.78 -8.19
CA HIS A 84 19.83 -4.24 -7.22
C HIS A 84 20.46 -5.58 -7.67
N PRO A 85 21.79 -5.79 -7.58
CA PRO A 85 22.45 -6.99 -8.11
C PRO A 85 21.91 -8.31 -7.53
N ASN A 86 21.43 -8.27 -6.29
CA ASN A 86 20.86 -9.43 -5.60
C ASN A 86 19.34 -9.57 -5.80
N TYR A 87 18.71 -8.75 -6.64
CA TYR A 87 17.27 -8.87 -6.93
C TYR A 87 17.04 -10.04 -7.90
N ASN A 88 16.43 -11.09 -7.37
CA ASN A 88 16.25 -12.39 -8.01
C ASN A 88 14.75 -12.77 -8.15
N HIS A 89 13.88 -11.77 -8.14
CA HIS A 89 12.43 -11.91 -8.32
C HIS A 89 11.98 -11.40 -9.70
N GLN A 90 10.71 -11.63 -10.05
CA GLN A 90 10.12 -11.07 -11.27
C GLN A 90 10.26 -9.54 -11.28
N THR A 91 10.60 -8.95 -12.42
CA THR A 91 10.63 -7.49 -12.59
C THR A 91 9.36 -6.99 -13.25
N TYR A 92 9.03 -5.72 -13.01
CA TYR A 92 7.91 -5.06 -13.68
C TYR A 92 8.04 -5.12 -15.21
N ALA A 93 9.23 -4.86 -15.76
CA ALA A 93 9.44 -4.87 -17.20
C ALA A 93 9.14 -6.24 -17.83
N HIS A 94 9.56 -7.32 -17.16
CA HIS A 94 9.29 -8.68 -17.61
C HIS A 94 7.78 -9.00 -17.57
N TYR A 95 7.10 -8.66 -16.47
CA TYR A 95 5.66 -8.87 -16.36
C TYR A 95 4.85 -8.01 -17.34
N ALA A 96 5.19 -6.73 -17.50
CA ALA A 96 4.50 -5.82 -18.42
C ALA A 96 4.61 -6.28 -19.88
N ALA A 97 5.71 -6.96 -20.25
CA ALA A 97 5.84 -7.57 -21.58
C ALA A 97 4.88 -8.75 -21.77
N SER A 98 4.78 -9.66 -20.80
CA SER A 98 3.85 -10.79 -20.87
C SER A 98 2.39 -10.33 -20.81
N PHE A 99 2.09 -9.36 -19.95
CA PHE A 99 0.75 -8.76 -19.81
C PHE A 99 0.28 -8.13 -21.12
N ARG A 100 1.12 -7.32 -21.78
CA ARG A 100 0.79 -6.72 -23.10
C ARG A 100 0.51 -7.78 -24.16
N LYS A 101 1.30 -8.87 -24.18
CA LYS A 101 1.09 -9.99 -25.11
C LYS A 101 -0.21 -10.74 -24.82
N ALA A 102 -0.56 -10.97 -23.55
CA ALA A 102 -1.82 -11.57 -23.14
C ALA A 102 -3.02 -10.68 -23.52
N LYS A 103 -2.90 -9.35 -23.33
CA LYS A 103 -3.92 -8.36 -23.71
C LYS A 103 -4.18 -8.38 -25.22
N ALA A 104 -3.11 -8.37 -26.02
CA ALA A 104 -3.20 -8.40 -27.48
C ALA A 104 -3.76 -9.72 -28.04
N SER A 105 -3.52 -10.84 -27.35
CA SER A 105 -4.00 -12.17 -27.77
C SER A 105 -5.36 -12.56 -27.19
N GLY A 106 -5.99 -11.71 -26.37
CA GLY A 106 -7.27 -11.99 -25.73
C GLY A 106 -7.20 -13.04 -24.60
N LYS A 107 -6.00 -13.40 -24.15
CA LYS A 107 -5.74 -14.45 -23.15
C LYS A 107 -5.55 -13.92 -21.73
N MET A 108 -6.25 -12.84 -21.37
CA MET A 108 -6.06 -12.20 -20.07
C MET A 108 -6.44 -13.12 -18.89
N ALA A 109 -7.39 -14.05 -19.10
CA ALA A 109 -7.79 -15.02 -18.08
C ALA A 109 -6.67 -16.03 -17.71
N GLU A 110 -5.68 -16.21 -18.58
CA GLU A 110 -4.52 -17.09 -18.35
C GLU A 110 -3.33 -16.33 -17.71
N GLN A 111 -3.40 -14.99 -17.62
CA GLN A 111 -2.30 -14.17 -17.11
C GLN A 111 -2.26 -14.26 -15.57
N PRO A 112 -1.13 -14.70 -14.98
CA PRO A 112 -1.02 -14.77 -13.53
C PRO A 112 -0.97 -13.38 -12.90
N ALA A 113 -1.27 -13.30 -11.60
CA ALA A 113 -1.09 -12.08 -10.83
C ALA A 113 0.40 -11.66 -10.84
N PRO A 114 0.70 -10.35 -10.77
CA PRO A 114 2.08 -9.87 -10.74
C PRO A 114 2.78 -10.25 -9.44
N GLU A 115 3.99 -10.79 -9.57
CA GLU A 115 4.89 -11.13 -8.45
C GLU A 115 6.04 -10.13 -8.30
N TYR A 116 6.17 -9.18 -9.23
CA TYR A 116 7.18 -8.13 -9.14
C TYR A 116 6.95 -7.22 -7.92
N LEU A 117 8.00 -6.52 -7.50
CA LEU A 117 7.99 -5.67 -6.31
C LEU A 117 6.88 -4.60 -6.37
N GLN A 118 6.09 -4.54 -5.30
CA GLN A 118 4.98 -3.62 -5.14
C GLN A 118 5.29 -2.58 -4.06
N GLY A 119 4.59 -1.46 -4.13
CA GLY A 119 4.58 -0.47 -3.08
C GLY A 119 3.23 0.24 -3.02
N ALA A 120 3.03 1.06 -2.00
CA ALA A 120 1.83 1.84 -1.83
C ALA A 120 2.17 3.14 -1.09
N ALA A 121 1.36 4.17 -1.30
CA ALA A 121 1.48 5.44 -0.61
C ALA A 121 0.09 5.99 -0.31
N ILE A 122 -0.04 6.61 0.87
CA ILE A 122 -1.21 7.41 1.24
C ILE A 122 -0.70 8.71 1.86
N GLY A 123 -1.28 9.83 1.43
CA GLY A 123 -0.98 11.17 1.95
C GLY A 123 -2.24 11.76 2.53
N LEU A 124 -2.14 12.28 3.76
CA LEU A 124 -3.26 12.84 4.50
C LEU A 124 -2.96 14.29 4.89
N ASP A 125 -3.99 15.13 4.93
CA ASP A 125 -3.94 16.38 5.67
C ASP A 125 -4.11 16.07 7.17
N ASN A 126 -3.17 16.52 8.01
CA ASN A 126 -3.19 16.21 9.44
C ASN A 126 -4.30 16.93 10.22
N ALA A 127 -4.79 18.07 9.73
CA ALA A 127 -5.79 18.86 10.42
C ALA A 127 -7.21 18.37 10.10
N THR A 128 -7.47 18.02 8.84
CA THR A 128 -8.81 17.60 8.39
C THR A 128 -8.98 16.08 8.27
N GLY A 129 -7.88 15.34 8.11
CA GLY A 129 -7.91 13.92 7.75
C GLY A 129 -8.19 13.68 6.27
N ASP A 130 -8.17 14.73 5.44
CA ASP A 130 -8.43 14.63 4.00
C ASP A 130 -7.37 13.76 3.31
N ILE A 131 -7.82 12.87 2.41
CA ILE A 131 -6.90 12.05 1.60
C ILE A 131 -6.45 12.90 0.42
N LEU A 132 -5.19 13.33 0.44
CA LEU A 132 -4.56 14.12 -0.62
C LEU A 132 -3.96 13.24 -1.72
N VAL A 133 -3.45 12.07 -1.33
CA VAL A 133 -2.77 11.12 -2.22
C VAL A 133 -3.21 9.70 -1.88
N LEU A 134 -3.49 8.89 -2.91
CA LEU A 134 -3.79 7.48 -2.75
C LEU A 134 -3.21 6.65 -3.91
N VAL A 135 -2.14 5.89 -3.61
CA VAL A 135 -1.47 4.98 -4.53
C VAL A 135 -1.51 3.57 -3.95
N GLY A 136 -2.31 2.69 -4.54
CA GLY A 136 -2.55 1.33 -4.03
C GLY A 136 -1.62 0.24 -4.56
N GLY A 137 -0.74 0.58 -5.49
CA GLY A 137 0.13 -0.38 -6.16
C GLY A 137 0.89 0.27 -7.31
N ARG A 138 1.80 -0.48 -7.93
CA ARG A 138 2.67 0.06 -9.00
C ARG A 138 1.93 0.30 -10.32
N ASP A 139 0.95 -0.54 -10.63
CA ASP A 139 0.12 -0.43 -11.83
C ASP A 139 -1.27 -0.98 -11.52
N PHE A 140 -2.31 -0.22 -11.85
CA PHE A 140 -3.70 -0.59 -11.59
C PHE A 140 -4.23 -1.64 -12.57
N GLU A 141 -3.79 -1.62 -13.84
CA GLU A 141 -4.22 -2.61 -14.83
C GLU A 141 -3.68 -4.01 -14.51
N HIS A 142 -2.47 -4.09 -13.96
CA HIS A 142 -1.86 -5.37 -13.59
C HIS A 142 -2.52 -5.98 -12.34
N ASN A 143 -2.94 -5.15 -11.38
CA ASN A 143 -3.55 -5.61 -10.14
C ASN A 143 -4.37 -4.48 -9.49
N GLN A 144 -5.67 -4.70 -9.31
CA GLN A 144 -6.58 -3.69 -8.74
C GLN A 144 -6.63 -3.70 -7.21
N PHE A 145 -5.90 -4.60 -6.54
CA PHE A 145 -5.84 -4.66 -5.08
C PHE A 145 -5.14 -3.43 -4.51
N ASN A 146 -5.88 -2.62 -3.75
CA ASN A 146 -5.40 -1.36 -3.19
C ASN A 146 -4.65 -1.61 -1.87
N ARG A 147 -3.32 -1.72 -1.94
CA ARG A 147 -2.47 -2.01 -0.79
C ARG A 147 -2.46 -0.91 0.27
N ALA A 148 -2.73 0.35 -0.11
CA ALA A 148 -2.77 1.45 0.85
C ALA A 148 -3.94 1.32 1.84
N LEU A 149 -5.02 0.63 1.45
CA LEU A 149 -6.24 0.50 2.26
C LEU A 149 -6.53 -0.94 2.70
N GLN A 150 -6.12 -1.93 1.91
CA GLN A 150 -6.53 -3.33 2.06
C GLN A 150 -5.40 -4.25 2.52
N ALA A 151 -4.13 -3.88 2.28
CA ALA A 151 -3.03 -4.75 2.66
C ALA A 151 -2.81 -4.71 4.17
N ARG A 152 -2.71 -5.91 4.77
CA ARG A 152 -2.26 -6.07 6.15
C ARG A 152 -0.82 -6.55 6.15
N ARG A 153 0.06 -5.78 6.78
CA ARG A 153 1.49 -6.08 6.90
C ARG A 153 1.94 -5.79 8.33
N PRO A 154 2.91 -6.55 8.87
CA PRO A 154 3.57 -6.16 10.11
C PRO A 154 4.16 -4.75 9.95
N ALA A 155 3.91 -3.85 10.90
CA ALA A 155 4.40 -2.48 10.85
C ALA A 155 5.93 -2.39 11.11
N GLY A 156 6.51 -3.41 11.77
CA GLY A 156 7.90 -3.39 12.17
C GLY A 156 8.21 -2.24 13.13
N THR A 157 9.38 -1.62 12.96
CA THR A 157 9.87 -0.50 13.77
C THR A 157 9.07 0.80 13.57
N ALA A 158 8.16 0.87 12.59
CA ALA A 158 7.18 1.96 12.51
C ALA A 158 6.23 2.00 13.73
N MET A 159 6.19 0.95 14.56
CA MET A 159 5.41 0.91 15.81
C MET A 159 6.12 1.60 16.99
N LEU A 160 7.46 1.76 16.95
CA LEU A 160 8.21 2.28 18.09
C LEU A 160 7.70 3.64 18.58
N PRO A 161 7.33 4.62 17.72
CA PRO A 161 6.80 5.90 18.18
C PRO A 161 5.61 5.79 19.16
N PHE A 162 4.74 4.79 19.04
CA PHE A 162 3.63 4.56 19.98
C PHE A 162 4.11 4.07 21.35
N VAL A 163 5.16 3.24 21.36
CA VAL A 163 5.80 2.79 22.61
C VAL A 163 6.41 3.97 23.36
N TYR A 164 7.17 4.82 22.65
CA TYR A 164 7.79 6.00 23.26
C TYR A 164 6.76 7.05 23.67
N ALA A 165 5.72 7.29 22.86
CA ALA A 165 4.65 8.21 23.22
C ALA A 165 3.97 7.79 24.53
N THR A 166 3.64 6.49 24.67
CA THR A 166 3.07 5.93 25.90
C THR A 166 4.00 6.12 27.10
N ALA A 167 5.30 5.86 26.92
CA ALA A 167 6.29 6.05 27.98
C ALA A 167 6.41 7.53 28.40
N PHE A 168 6.36 8.45 27.44
CA PHE A 168 6.42 9.88 27.70
C PHE A 168 5.18 10.40 28.44
N GLU A 169 3.99 9.91 28.10
CA GLU A 169 2.76 10.21 28.84
C GLU A 169 2.83 9.71 30.30
N ARG A 170 3.64 8.68 30.57
CA ARG A 170 3.85 8.09 31.89
C ARG A 170 5.04 8.69 32.66
N GLY A 171 5.60 9.80 32.19
CA GLY A 171 6.61 10.57 32.91
C GLY A 171 8.05 10.31 32.48
N MET A 172 8.30 9.43 31.50
CA MET A 172 9.58 9.43 30.79
C MET A 172 9.70 10.71 29.96
N TYR A 173 10.93 11.15 29.66
CA TYR A 173 11.16 12.28 28.77
C TYR A 173 12.29 11.95 27.79
N PRO A 174 12.47 12.71 26.69
CA PRO A 174 13.46 12.36 25.66
C PRO A 174 14.91 12.23 26.16
N GLY A 175 15.24 12.86 27.30
CA GLY A 175 16.55 12.79 27.95
C GLY A 175 16.69 11.71 29.02
N SER A 176 15.64 10.93 29.31
CA SER A 176 15.72 9.79 30.24
C SER A 176 16.75 8.78 29.74
N VAL A 177 17.56 8.26 30.66
CA VAL A 177 18.57 7.24 30.35
C VAL A 177 17.90 5.89 30.20
N VAL A 178 18.18 5.21 29.10
CA VAL A 178 17.67 3.87 28.76
C VAL A 178 18.85 2.97 28.39
N GLU A 179 18.63 1.67 28.47
CA GLU A 179 19.66 0.66 28.26
C GLU A 179 19.41 -0.11 26.96
N ASP A 180 20.35 -0.02 26.02
CA ASP A 180 20.40 -0.85 24.81
C ASP A 180 21.45 -1.95 24.94
N SER A 181 21.08 -3.03 25.63
CA SER A 181 21.93 -4.20 25.84
C SER A 181 21.22 -5.48 25.37
N PRO A 182 21.99 -6.57 25.10
CA PRO A 182 21.43 -7.86 24.75
C PRO A 182 20.29 -8.25 25.69
N LEU A 183 19.15 -8.63 25.10
CA LEU A 183 18.01 -9.12 25.85
C LEU A 183 17.85 -10.61 25.54
N ASP A 184 17.69 -11.44 26.56
CA ASP A 184 17.38 -12.86 26.35
C ASP A 184 16.04 -12.95 25.63
N ASN A 185 16.00 -13.66 24.49
CA ASN A 185 14.80 -13.81 23.70
C ASN A 185 13.68 -14.51 24.48
N ARG A 186 13.99 -15.26 25.54
CA ARG A 186 12.99 -15.83 26.46
C ARG A 186 12.16 -14.78 27.20
N ALA A 187 12.67 -13.55 27.34
CA ALA A 187 11.93 -12.46 27.97
C ALA A 187 10.82 -11.89 27.08
N VAL A 188 10.88 -12.11 25.77
CA VAL A 188 9.97 -11.53 24.76
C VAL A 188 9.31 -12.56 23.86
N MET A 189 9.93 -13.73 23.69
CA MET A 189 9.47 -14.87 22.88
C MET A 189 9.14 -14.48 21.43
N ILE A 190 9.93 -13.58 20.83
CA ILE A 190 9.75 -13.13 19.44
C ILE A 190 10.77 -13.84 18.54
N GLY A 191 10.29 -14.57 17.52
CA GLY A 191 11.16 -15.21 16.52
C GLY A 191 11.94 -16.44 16.98
N GLY A 192 11.78 -16.87 18.24
CA GLY A 192 12.41 -18.08 18.80
C GLY A 192 12.16 -18.27 20.29
N THR A 193 12.51 -19.43 20.84
CA THR A 193 12.37 -19.77 22.27
C THR A 193 13.69 -19.68 23.06
N THR A 194 14.78 -19.35 22.37
CA THR A 194 16.15 -19.20 22.89
C THR A 194 16.88 -18.11 22.09
N GLY A 195 18.04 -17.68 22.58
CA GLY A 195 18.90 -16.72 21.87
C GLY A 195 18.76 -15.29 22.39
N ILE A 196 19.29 -14.33 21.64
CA ILE A 196 19.21 -12.89 21.95
C ILE A 196 18.10 -12.26 21.09
N LEU A 197 17.34 -11.32 21.64
CA LEU A 197 16.36 -10.54 20.88
C LEU A 197 17.03 -9.88 19.66
N GLY A 198 16.44 -10.07 18.49
CA GLY A 198 17.00 -9.58 17.23
C GLY A 198 18.07 -10.48 16.62
N GLU A 199 18.43 -11.61 17.22
CA GLU A 199 19.27 -12.63 16.57
C GLU A 199 18.56 -13.29 15.38
N TRP A 200 17.22 -13.39 15.45
CA TRP A 200 16.37 -13.95 14.41
C TRP A 200 15.59 -12.84 13.70
N GLY A 201 15.97 -12.55 12.46
CA GLY A 201 15.38 -11.48 11.65
C GLY A 201 15.78 -10.05 12.05
N PRO A 202 17.08 -9.75 12.29
CA PRO A 202 17.48 -8.38 12.52
C PRO A 202 17.28 -7.51 11.28
N GLU A 203 17.09 -6.20 11.50
CA GLU A 203 17.10 -5.22 10.41
C GLU A 203 18.49 -5.08 9.79
N ASP A 204 19.55 -5.40 10.54
CA ASP A 204 20.95 -5.38 10.10
C ASP A 204 21.68 -6.67 10.54
N ALA A 205 22.52 -7.23 9.68
CA ALA A 205 23.29 -8.43 9.99
C ALA A 205 24.22 -8.21 11.21
N ASP A 206 24.69 -6.98 11.42
CA ASP A 206 25.53 -6.60 12.55
C ASP A 206 24.70 -5.86 13.62
N ASN A 207 23.94 -6.60 14.43
CA ASN A 207 23.19 -5.99 15.54
C ASN A 207 24.14 -5.43 16.61
N GLN A 208 24.34 -4.12 16.62
CA GLN A 208 25.24 -3.42 17.55
C GLN A 208 24.48 -2.81 18.73
N TYR A 209 24.69 -3.38 19.91
CA TYR A 209 24.26 -2.83 21.19
C TYR A 209 25.16 -1.67 21.61
N GLU A 210 24.55 -0.56 22.02
CA GLU A 210 25.28 0.66 22.38
C GLU A 210 25.26 0.99 23.89
N GLY A 211 24.60 0.16 24.69
CA GLY A 211 24.50 0.34 26.14
C GLY A 211 23.64 1.54 26.52
N ARG A 212 24.11 2.32 27.51
CA ARG A 212 23.36 3.48 28.04
C ARG A 212 23.28 4.62 27.02
N MET A 213 22.06 5.06 26.74
CA MET A 213 21.79 6.22 25.90
C MET A 213 20.53 6.95 26.34
N THR A 214 20.22 8.08 25.71
CA THR A 214 18.94 8.78 25.95
C THR A 214 17.79 8.12 25.19
N ALA A 215 16.57 8.20 25.71
CA ALA A 215 15.36 7.72 25.04
C ALA A 215 15.22 8.31 23.62
N ARG A 216 15.58 9.59 23.42
CA ARG A 216 15.63 10.22 22.09
C ARG A 216 16.59 9.49 21.15
N GLN A 217 17.81 9.21 21.60
CA GLN A 217 18.81 8.52 20.78
C GLN A 217 18.36 7.11 20.45
N ALA A 218 17.75 6.40 21.40
CA ALA A 218 17.22 5.06 21.20
C ALA A 218 16.13 5.04 20.11
N LEU A 219 15.20 5.99 20.13
CA LEU A 219 14.17 6.13 19.09
C LEU A 219 14.77 6.49 17.71
N VAL A 220 15.68 7.47 17.67
CA VAL A 220 16.33 7.91 16.41
C VAL A 220 17.11 6.77 15.76
N LYS A 221 17.75 5.92 16.57
CA LYS A 221 18.55 4.78 16.11
C LYS A 221 17.75 3.48 16.01
N SER A 222 16.43 3.51 16.21
CA SER A 222 15.56 2.34 16.17
C SER A 222 16.06 1.18 17.05
N LYS A 223 16.54 1.48 18.26
CA LYS A 223 17.13 0.46 19.15
C LYS A 223 16.06 -0.45 19.75
N ASN A 224 15.99 -1.68 19.26
CA ASN A 224 15.02 -2.69 19.71
C ASN A 224 15.20 -3.05 21.19
N GLY A 225 16.44 -3.22 21.65
CA GLY A 225 16.76 -3.60 23.02
C GLY A 225 16.27 -2.56 24.04
N ALA A 226 16.51 -1.28 23.77
CA ALA A 226 15.98 -0.18 24.58
C ALA A 226 14.45 -0.10 24.48
N THR A 227 13.89 -0.19 23.26
CA THR A 227 12.44 0.02 23.07
C THR A 227 11.58 -1.05 23.74
N VAL A 228 12.02 -2.32 23.74
CA VAL A 228 11.32 -3.37 24.48
C VAL A 228 11.28 -3.09 25.96
N ARG A 229 12.41 -2.66 26.56
CA ARG A 229 12.46 -2.31 27.99
C ARG A 229 11.55 -1.13 28.30
N ILE A 230 11.58 -0.08 27.47
CA ILE A 230 10.66 1.05 27.58
C ILE A 230 9.20 0.59 27.52
N GLY A 231 8.85 -0.33 26.60
CA GLY A 231 7.50 -0.86 26.49
C GLY A 231 7.07 -1.72 27.68
N MET A 232 7.99 -2.50 28.25
CA MET A 232 7.75 -3.26 29.49
C MET A 232 7.51 -2.33 30.68
N ASP A 233 8.32 -1.28 30.82
CA ASP A 233 8.21 -0.28 31.89
C ASP A 233 6.93 0.56 31.74
N ALA A 234 6.61 0.97 30.51
CA ALA A 234 5.39 1.70 30.18
C ALA A 234 4.13 0.82 30.32
N GLY A 235 4.25 -0.49 30.22
CA GLY A 235 3.16 -1.46 30.28
C GLY A 235 2.47 -1.67 28.92
N VAL A 236 2.38 -2.94 28.50
CA VAL A 236 1.85 -3.35 27.19
C VAL A 236 0.40 -2.91 26.99
N GLU A 237 -0.48 -3.09 27.99
CA GLU A 237 -1.86 -2.60 27.94
C GLU A 237 -1.97 -1.11 27.61
N ALA A 238 -1.07 -0.29 28.14
CA ALA A 238 -1.09 1.15 27.89
C ALA A 238 -0.72 1.48 26.44
N VAL A 239 0.28 0.77 25.91
CA VAL A 239 0.67 0.87 24.51
C VAL A 239 -0.49 0.44 23.61
N LEU A 240 -1.16 -0.67 23.95
CA LEU A 240 -2.34 -1.13 23.20
C LEU A 240 -3.50 -0.14 23.27
N GLN A 241 -3.75 0.49 24.41
CA GLN A 241 -4.76 1.54 24.57
C GLN A 241 -4.44 2.76 23.69
N LEU A 242 -3.18 3.22 23.67
CA LEU A 242 -2.77 4.32 22.82
C LEU A 242 -2.92 3.96 21.33
N CYS A 243 -2.46 2.78 20.92
CA CYS A 243 -2.63 2.27 19.56
C CYS A 243 -4.11 2.22 19.15
N SER A 244 -4.99 1.73 20.02
CA SER A 244 -6.43 1.67 19.76
C SER A 244 -7.03 3.07 19.61
N SER A 245 -6.62 4.00 20.47
CA SER A 245 -7.05 5.41 20.42
C SER A 245 -6.58 6.12 19.15
N ALA A 246 -5.40 5.74 18.64
CA ALA A 246 -4.86 6.19 17.36
C ALA A 246 -5.53 5.51 16.14
N GLY A 247 -6.52 4.64 16.34
CA GLY A 247 -7.26 3.97 15.28
C GLY A 247 -6.64 2.66 14.78
N ILE A 248 -5.55 2.19 15.39
CA ILE A 248 -4.94 0.89 15.07
C ILE A 248 -5.83 -0.21 15.64
N ARG A 249 -6.23 -1.16 14.78
CA ARG A 249 -7.03 -2.32 15.17
C ARG A 249 -6.23 -3.58 14.86
N SER A 250 -6.01 -4.41 15.87
CA SER A 250 -5.63 -5.80 15.64
C SER A 250 -6.86 -6.56 15.12
N PRO A 251 -6.70 -7.53 14.19
CA PRO A 251 -7.70 -8.57 14.03
C PRO A 251 -7.92 -9.37 15.33
#